data_AF-A0A535VQR4-F1
#
_entry.id   AF-A0A535VQR4-F1
#
_cell.length_a   1.000
_cell.length_b   1.000
_cell.length_c   1.000
_cell.angle_alpha   90.00
_cell.angle_beta   90.00
_cell.angle_gamma   90.00
#
_symmetry.space_group_name_H-M   'P 1'
#
loop_
_entity.id
_entity.type
_entity.pdbx_description
1 polymer ?
#
loop_
_entity_poly.entity_id
_entity_poly.type
_entity_poly.pdbx_seq_one_letter_code
_entity_poly.pdbx_strand_id
1 'polypeptide(L)'
;GQWAFVLFAMGMIGTGLLAVPILTASAAYAVKEFAGFKGALADKPRYRPTFYAILAVSTAAAAAINLLGVDPIRALFVAAIINGLVAPPLLVLIVLLGSDRKIMKGRVSGPVSRTLTWIATGVMSSAAVALLVTLIHR
;
A
#
# COMPACT_ATOMS: atom_id res chain seq x y z
N GLY A 1 14.80 -23.43 -19.63
CA GLY A 1 13.91 -24.49 -20.18
C GLY A 1 12.47 -24.04 -20.11
N GLN A 2 11.60 -24.55 -20.99
CA GLN A 2 10.19 -24.12 -21.09
C GLN A 2 9.42 -24.21 -19.77
N TRP A 3 9.72 -25.21 -18.92
CA TRP A 3 9.11 -25.35 -17.59
C TRP A 3 9.44 -24.21 -16.62
N ALA A 4 10.67 -23.69 -16.64
CA ALA A 4 11.04 -22.53 -15.82
C ALA A 4 10.30 -21.26 -16.27
N PHE A 5 10.08 -21.09 -17.58
CA PHE A 5 9.29 -19.98 -18.12
C PHE A 5 7.82 -20.06 -17.68
N VAL A 6 7.20 -21.24 -17.78
CA VAL A 6 5.80 -21.43 -17.37
C VAL A 6 5.61 -21.20 -15.88
N LEU A 7 6.50 -21.73 -15.03
CA LEU A 7 6.47 -21.50 -13.59
C LEU A 7 6.65 -20.01 -13.24
N PHE A 8 7.56 -19.31 -13.91
CA PHE A 8 7.75 -17.87 -13.72
C PHE A 8 6.52 -17.07 -14.15
N ALA A 9 5.96 -17.37 -15.33
CA ALA A 9 4.77 -16.71 -15.84
C ALA A 9 3.56 -16.91 -14.92
N MET A 10 3.32 -18.14 -14.44
CA MET A 10 2.26 -18.42 -13.46
C MET A 10 2.48 -17.65 -12.16
N GLY A 11 3.71 -17.58 -11.66
CA GLY A 11 4.04 -16.80 -10.47
C GLY A 11 3.72 -15.32 -10.65
N MET A 12 4.19 -14.72 -11.75
CA MET A 12 3.95 -13.30 -12.06
C MET A 12 2.47 -12.96 -12.25
N ILE A 13 1.70 -13.83 -12.93
CA ILE A 13 0.25 -13.65 -13.07
C ILE A 13 -0.44 -13.80 -11.72
N GLY A 14 -0.05 -14.80 -10.93
CA GLY A 14 -0.61 -15.06 -9.61
C GLY A 14 -0.39 -13.90 -8.63
N THR A 15 0.80 -13.31 -8.60
CA THR A 15 1.07 -12.13 -7.76
C THR A 15 0.26 -10.92 -8.21
N GLY A 16 0.12 -10.69 -9.52
CA GLY A 16 -0.74 -9.63 -10.07
C GLY A 16 -2.21 -9.80 -9.68
N LEU A 17 -2.75 -11.02 -9.81
CA LEU A 17 -4.14 -11.33 -9.47
C LEU A 17 -4.45 -11.07 -7.98
N LEU A 18 -3.50 -11.37 -7.08
CA LEU A 18 -3.65 -11.10 -5.64
C LEU A 18 -3.45 -9.61 -5.31
N ALA A 19 -2.54 -8.92 -5.99
CA ALA A 19 -2.22 -7.53 -5.71
C ALA A 19 -3.37 -6.58 -6.06
N VAL A 20 -4.04 -6.79 -7.21
CA VAL A 20 -5.09 -5.89 -7.70
C VAL A 20 -6.24 -5.71 -6.70
N PRO A 21 -6.87 -6.75 -6.15
CA PRO A 21 -7.97 -6.60 -5.19
C PRO A 21 -7.53 -5.96 -3.88
N ILE A 22 -6.38 -6.37 -3.33
CA ILE A 22 -5.89 -5.88 -2.03
C ILE A 22 -5.57 -4.39 -2.10
N LEU A 23 -4.86 -3.95 -3.15
CA LEU A 23 -4.50 -2.54 -3.33
C LEU A 23 -5.71 -1.67 -3.64
N THR A 24 -6.61 -2.14 -4.51
CA THR A 24 -7.84 -1.39 -4.84
C THR A 24 -8.72 -1.24 -3.60
N ALA A 25 -8.91 -2.31 -2.84
CA ALA A 25 -9.70 -2.26 -1.61
C ALA A 25 -9.07 -1.31 -0.58
N SER A 26 -7.76 -1.38 -0.37
CA SER A 26 -7.03 -0.49 0.55
C SER A 26 -7.18 0.98 0.15
N ALA A 27 -7.03 1.29 -1.13
CA ALA A 27 -7.22 2.65 -1.66
C ALA A 27 -8.66 3.14 -1.44
N ALA A 28 -9.66 2.30 -1.74
CA ALA A 28 -11.06 2.63 -1.52
C ALA A 28 -11.36 2.90 -0.04
N TYR A 29 -10.80 2.09 0.87
CA TYR A 29 -10.91 2.31 2.31
C TYR A 29 -10.28 3.63 2.74
N ALA A 30 -9.06 3.92 2.28
CA ALA A 30 -8.39 5.18 2.60
C ALA A 30 -9.20 6.39 2.13
N VAL A 31 -9.61 6.41 0.85
CA VAL A 31 -10.41 7.51 0.28
C VAL A 31 -11.72 7.69 1.03
N LYS A 32 -12.41 6.60 1.34
CA LYS A 32 -13.67 6.64 2.11
C LYS A 32 -13.45 7.19 3.53
N GLU A 33 -12.37 6.81 4.19
CA GLU A 33 -12.05 7.30 5.54
C GLU A 33 -11.69 8.78 5.53
N PHE A 34 -10.86 9.21 4.57
CA PHE A 34 -10.53 10.62 4.37
C PHE A 34 -11.77 11.48 4.06
N ALA A 35 -12.71 10.95 3.28
CA ALA A 35 -13.96 11.65 2.96
C ALA A 35 -15.04 11.56 4.06
N GLY A 36 -14.79 10.82 5.16
CA GLY A 36 -15.71 10.70 6.29
C GLY A 36 -17.01 9.92 6.00
N PHE A 37 -17.12 9.25 4.86
CA PHE A 37 -18.31 8.46 4.53
C PHE A 37 -18.35 7.17 5.34
N LYS A 38 -19.53 6.64 5.68
CA LYS A 38 -19.65 5.33 6.35
C LYS A 38 -19.74 4.23 5.29
N GLY A 39 -18.97 3.15 5.46
CA GLY A 39 -18.95 2.01 4.53
C GLY A 39 -17.73 1.13 4.72
N ALA A 40 -17.93 -0.17 4.61
CA ALA A 40 -16.89 -1.19 4.56
C ALA A 40 -17.20 -2.21 3.47
N LEU A 41 -16.20 -2.94 3.01
CA LEU A 41 -16.35 -4.05 2.07
C LEU A 41 -17.26 -5.16 2.64
N ALA A 42 -17.36 -5.27 3.97
CA ALA A 42 -18.27 -6.19 4.66
C ALA A 42 -19.74 -5.75 4.62
N ASP A 43 -20.03 -4.49 4.27
CA ASP A 43 -21.40 -4.00 4.14
C ASP A 43 -22.01 -4.50 2.82
N LYS A 44 -23.29 -4.86 2.87
CA LYS A 44 -24.05 -5.27 1.68
C LYS A 44 -24.07 -4.13 0.65
N PRO A 45 -23.81 -4.40 -0.65
CA PRO A 45 -23.76 -3.37 -1.70
C PRO A 45 -25.00 -2.49 -1.77
N ARG A 46 -26.15 -3.07 -1.47
CA ARG A 46 -27.47 -2.41 -1.50
C ARG A 46 -27.70 -1.39 -0.37
N TYR A 47 -26.93 -1.47 0.73
CA TYR A 47 -27.12 -0.58 1.89
C TYR A 47 -26.12 0.59 1.92
N ARG A 48 -24.93 0.45 1.30
CA ARG A 48 -23.90 1.50 1.25
C ARG A 48 -23.19 1.52 -0.11
N PRO A 49 -23.84 2.08 -1.15
CA PRO A 49 -23.31 2.06 -2.52
C PRO A 49 -22.03 2.89 -2.67
N THR A 50 -21.78 3.87 -1.80
CA THR A 50 -20.64 4.79 -1.90
C THR A 50 -19.29 4.08 -1.87
N PHE A 51 -19.14 3.03 -1.04
CA PHE A 51 -17.88 2.26 -0.98
C PHE A 51 -17.62 1.49 -2.29
N TYR A 52 -18.65 0.84 -2.82
CA TYR A 52 -18.56 0.09 -4.08
C TYR A 52 -18.37 1.02 -5.29
N ALA A 53 -18.92 2.24 -5.25
CA ALA A 53 -18.68 3.26 -6.26
C ALA A 53 -17.21 3.71 -6.26
N ILE A 54 -16.63 4.00 -5.09
CA ILE A 54 -15.20 4.35 -4.98
C ILE A 54 -14.33 3.19 -5.48
N LEU A 55 -14.63 1.95 -5.07
CA LEU A 55 -13.93 0.76 -5.53
C LEU A 55 -13.97 0.62 -7.06
N ALA A 56 -15.16 0.72 -7.66
CA ALA A 56 -15.35 0.62 -9.11
C ALA A 56 -14.61 1.73 -9.86
N VAL A 57 -14.67 2.98 -9.37
CA VAL A 57 -13.95 4.11 -9.95
C VAL A 57 -12.44 3.92 -9.84
N SER A 58 -11.93 3.45 -8.69
CA SER A 58 -10.51 3.15 -8.50
C SER A 58 -10.02 2.07 -9.47
N THR A 59 -10.77 0.97 -9.63
CA THR A 59 -10.44 -0.08 -10.60
C THR A 59 -10.50 0.42 -12.04
N ALA A 60 -11.53 1.17 -12.40
CA ALA A 60 -11.67 1.74 -13.74
C ALA A 60 -10.53 2.73 -14.06
N ALA A 61 -10.14 3.57 -13.09
CA ALA A 61 -9.01 4.48 -13.22
C ALA A 61 -7.69 3.72 -13.41
N ALA A 62 -7.44 2.67 -12.63
CA ALA A 62 -6.26 1.82 -12.78
C ALA A 62 -6.21 1.15 -14.16
N ALA A 63 -7.35 0.67 -14.68
CA ALA A 63 -7.45 0.11 -16.02
C ALA A 63 -7.23 1.17 -17.11
N ALA A 64 -7.79 2.37 -16.93
CA ALA A 64 -7.65 3.48 -17.89
C ALA A 64 -6.19 3.94 -18.05
N ILE A 65 -5.40 3.97 -16.98
CA ILE A 65 -3.96 4.31 -17.03
C ILE A 65 -3.20 3.35 -17.96
N ASN A 66 -3.56 2.07 -17.98
CA ASN A 66 -2.95 1.09 -18.88
C ASN A 66 -3.38 1.34 -20.34
N LEU A 67 -4.64 1.72 -20.58
CA LEU A 67 -5.16 2.00 -21.92
C LEU A 67 -4.58 3.29 -22.53
N LEU A 68 -4.17 4.24 -21.69
CA LEU A 68 -3.54 5.51 -22.11
C LEU A 68 -2.09 5.34 -22.59
N GLY A 69 -1.55 4.11 -22.63
CA GLY A 69 -0.22 3.82 -23.15
C GLY A 69 0.92 4.29 -22.24
N VAL A 70 0.65 4.48 -20.94
CA VAL A 70 1.71 4.75 -19.96
C VAL A 70 2.60 3.53 -19.85
N ASP A 71 3.91 3.73 -20.03
CA ASP A 71 4.90 2.67 -19.85
C ASP A 71 4.77 2.07 -18.43
N PRO A 72 4.41 0.77 -18.30
CA PRO A 72 4.23 0.13 -17.00
C PRO A 72 5.49 0.14 -16.15
N ILE A 73 6.68 0.10 -16.77
CA ILE A 73 7.96 0.15 -16.06
C ILE A 73 8.13 1.53 -15.42
N ARG A 74 7.81 2.58 -16.16
CA ARG A 74 7.87 3.95 -15.64
C ARG A 74 6.85 4.17 -14.54
N ALA A 75 5.62 3.67 -14.70
CA ALA A 75 4.59 3.73 -13.68
C ALA A 75 5.00 2.99 -12.40
N LEU A 76 5.58 1.79 -12.53
CA LEU A 76 6.09 1.02 -11.40
C LEU A 76 7.23 1.75 -10.68
N PHE A 77 8.12 2.41 -11.44
CA PHE A 77 9.21 3.20 -10.87
C PHE A 77 8.69 4.40 -10.06
N VAL A 78 7.73 5.16 -10.60
CA VAL A 78 7.09 6.27 -9.88
C VAL A 78 6.35 5.77 -8.63
N ALA A 79 5.63 4.65 -8.75
CA ALA A 79 4.94 4.03 -7.60
C ALA A 79 5.94 3.62 -6.50
N ALA A 80 7.11 3.09 -6.87
CA ALA A 80 8.15 2.72 -5.93
C ALA A 80 8.73 3.94 -5.19
N ILE A 81 8.97 5.05 -5.90
CA ILE A 81 9.43 6.31 -5.28
C ILE A 81 8.40 6.81 -4.27
N ILE A 82 7.13 6.90 -4.68
CA ILE A 82 6.04 7.36 -3.80
C ILE A 82 5.94 6.47 -2.56
N ASN A 83 5.98 5.14 -2.75
CA ASN A 83 5.94 4.20 -1.64
C ASN A 83 7.15 4.34 -0.72
N GLY A 84 8.35 4.52 -1.26
CA GLY A 84 9.58 4.74 -0.50
C GLY A 84 9.52 6.02 0.36
N LEU A 85 8.84 7.06 -0.11
CA LEU A 85 8.64 8.31 0.62
C LEU A 85 7.53 8.23 1.69
N VAL A 86 6.43 7.54 1.37
CA VAL A 86 5.23 7.46 2.23
C VAL A 86 5.36 6.40 3.33
N ALA A 87 6.10 5.32 3.08
CA ALA A 87 6.22 4.20 4.02
C ALA A 87 6.89 4.58 5.37
N PRO A 88 7.99 5.35 5.43
CA PRO A 88 8.62 5.68 6.71
C PRO A 88 7.71 6.48 7.65
N PRO A 89 7.03 7.57 7.22
CA PRO A 89 6.06 8.27 8.07
C PRO A 89 4.93 7.36 8.57
N LEU A 90 4.39 6.50 7.70
CA LEU A 90 3.33 5.55 8.10
C LEU A 90 3.83 4.56 9.15
N LEU A 91 5.03 4.02 8.99
CA LEU A 91 5.63 3.10 9.97
C LEU A 91 5.86 3.77 11.31
N VAL A 92 6.34 5.01 11.34
CA VAL A 92 6.48 5.80 12.59
C VAL A 92 5.12 5.89 13.30
N LEU A 93 4.06 6.24 12.57
CA LEU A 93 2.71 6.33 13.12
C LEU A 93 2.22 4.98 13.69
N ILE A 94 2.44 3.89 12.96
CA ILE A 94 2.08 2.54 13.40
C ILE A 94 2.86 2.14 14.68
N VAL A 95 4.15 2.46 14.75
CA VAL A 95 4.99 2.17 15.92
C VAL A 95 4.57 2.98 17.14
N LEU A 96 4.24 4.26 16.96
CA LEU A 96 3.71 5.12 18.03
C LEU A 96 2.37 4.59 18.53
N LEU A 97 1.45 4.27 17.61
CA LEU A 97 0.15 3.70 17.92
C LEU A 97 0.27 2.34 18.65
N GLY A 98 1.20 1.50 18.21
CA GLY A 98 1.50 0.19 18.80
C GLY A 98 2.20 0.26 20.17
N SER A 99 2.82 1.39 20.48
CA SER A 99 3.49 1.63 21.76
C SER A 99 2.57 2.29 22.79
N ASP A 100 1.45 2.87 22.35
CA ASP A 100 0.53 3.58 23.23
C ASP A 100 -0.42 2.62 23.97
N ARG A 101 -0.21 2.54 25.29
CA ARG A 101 -0.99 1.69 26.19
C ARG A 101 -2.44 2.16 26.34
N LYS A 102 -2.71 3.45 26.11
CA LYS A 102 -4.04 4.07 26.16
C LYS A 102 -4.89 3.63 24.96
N ILE A 103 -4.27 3.45 23.79
CA ILE A 103 -4.97 3.03 22.57
C ILE A 103 -5.05 1.50 22.47
N MET A 104 -3.96 0.77 22.78
CA MET A 104 -3.93 -0.69 22.71
C MET A 104 -4.57 -1.43 23.90
N LYS A 105 -5.14 -0.72 24.88
CA LYS A 105 -5.90 -1.27 26.03
C LYS A 105 -5.21 -2.46 26.72
N GLY A 106 -3.89 -2.38 26.89
CA GLY A 106 -3.09 -3.39 27.60
C GLY A 106 -2.37 -4.44 26.74
N ARG A 107 -2.62 -4.54 25.42
CA ARG A 107 -1.86 -5.41 24.50
C ARG A 107 -0.79 -4.66 23.72
N VAL A 108 0.04 -3.88 24.42
CA VAL A 108 1.12 -3.11 23.80
C VAL A 108 2.11 -4.01 23.07
N SER A 109 2.71 -3.49 22.00
CA SER A 109 3.79 -4.17 21.30
C SER A 109 4.92 -4.52 22.27
N GLY A 110 5.26 -5.81 22.35
CA GLY A 110 6.34 -6.30 23.20
C GLY A 110 7.70 -5.70 22.79
N PRO A 111 8.72 -5.80 23.67
CA PRO A 111 10.02 -5.18 23.45
C PRO A 111 10.69 -5.66 22.14
N VAL A 112 10.56 -6.94 21.79
CA VAL A 112 11.09 -7.51 20.54
C VAL A 112 10.42 -6.90 19.31
N SER A 113 9.08 -6.84 19.30
CA SER A 113 8.32 -6.26 18.18
C SER A 113 8.60 -4.77 18.01
N ARG A 114 8.80 -4.05 19.12
CA ARG A 114 9.13 -2.62 19.12
C ARG A 114 10.53 -2.38 18.57
N THR A 115 11.52 -3.13 19.01
CA THR A 115 12.90 -2.98 18.48
C THR A 115 12.96 -3.30 16.99
N LEU A 116 12.32 -4.37 16.54
CA LEU A 116 12.34 -4.76 15.13
C LEU A 116 11.65 -3.73 14.22
N THR A 117 10.51 -3.19 14.66
CA THR A 117 9.80 -2.15 13.91
C THR A 117 10.55 -0.81 13.91
N TRP A 118 11.24 -0.44 15.00
CA TRP A 118 12.13 0.72 15.02
C TRP A 118 13.33 0.55 14.09
N ILE A 119 13.95 -0.63 14.04
CA ILE A 119 15.03 -0.94 13.08
C ILE A 119 14.50 -0.82 11.65
N ALA A 120 13.36 -1.44 11.34
CA ALA A 120 12.75 -1.36 10.01
C ALA A 120 12.44 0.09 9.62
N THR A 121 11.89 0.87 10.55
CA THR A 121 11.61 2.30 10.36
C THR A 121 12.90 3.07 10.09
N GLY A 122 13.97 2.81 10.85
CA GLY A 122 15.28 3.44 10.67
C GLY A 122 15.91 3.12 9.31
N VAL A 123 15.89 1.85 8.91
CA VAL A 123 16.42 1.39 7.61
C VAL A 123 15.61 1.96 6.44
N MET A 124 14.28 1.99 6.53
CA MET A 124 13.46 2.58 5.47
C MET A 124 13.62 4.11 5.41
N SER A 125 13.76 4.77 6.57
CA SER A 125 13.98 6.22 6.63
C SER A 125 15.34 6.59 6.03
N SER A 126 16.40 5.83 6.33
CA SER A 126 17.72 6.06 5.76
C SER A 126 17.73 5.85 4.24
N ALA A 127 17.05 4.80 3.74
CA ALA A 127 16.89 4.57 2.31
C ALA A 127 16.10 5.70 1.62
N ALA A 128 15.02 6.20 2.25
CA ALA A 128 14.24 7.32 1.72
C ALA A 128 15.07 8.62 1.66
N VAL A 129 15.85 8.91 2.71
CA VAL A 129 16.77 10.05 2.72
C VAL A 129 17.85 9.89 1.64
N ALA A 130 18.44 8.71 1.49
CA ALA A 130 19.42 8.44 0.43
C ALA A 130 18.83 8.64 -0.98
N LEU A 131 17.57 8.22 -1.19
CA LEU A 131 16.87 8.44 -2.45
C LEU A 131 16.64 9.93 -2.71
N LEU A 132 16.22 10.71 -1.70
CA LEU A 132 16.06 12.16 -1.82
C LEU A 132 17.40 12.86 -2.12
N VAL A 133 18.48 12.48 -1.43
CA VAL A 133 19.82 13.01 -1.67
C VAL A 133 20.28 12.70 -3.10
N THR A 134 20.06 11.48 -3.57
CA THR A 134 20.43 11.05 -4.93
C THR A 134 19.62 11.79 -5.99
N LEU A 135 18.33 12.07 -5.73
CA LEU A 135 17.46 12.82 -6.63
C LEU A 135 17.81 14.32 -6.68
N ILE A 136 18.30 14.89 -5.56
CA ILE A 136 18.71 16.30 -5.46
C ILE A 136 20.10 16.54 -6.07
N HIS A 137 21.00 15.55 -6.05
CA HIS A 137 22.35 15.65 -6.62
C HIS A 137 22.45 15.31 -8.12
N ARG A 138 21.32 15.02 -8.78
CA ARG A 138 21.22 14.74 -10.22
C ARG A 138 20.51 15.87 -10.94
#